data_AF-A0A060BPW5-F1
#
_entry.id   AF-A0A060BPW5-F1
#
_cell.length_a   1.000
_cell.length_b   1.000
_cell.length_c   1.000
_cell.angle_alpha   90.00
_cell.angle_beta   90.00
_cell.angle_gamma   90.00
#
_symmetry.space_group_name_H-M   'P 1'
#
loop_
_entity.id
_entity.type
_entity.pdbx_description
1 polymer ?
#
loop_
_entity_poly.entity_id
_entity_poly.type
_entity_poly.pdbx_seq_one_letter_code
_entity_poly.pdbx_strand_id
1 'polypeptide(L)'
;KPSGAEGPGGSSRIAELGVEVTDGGSALVLTPATELLTAEDTDYPVYIDPQWHSPRASAWTMTSKAFPTTRYWQFNGKADEGLGNCTGWSGCASGDVKRLMYRMDTSRFVGTRVLSAEFVVRNVHSAQCTNHPVELWRTKAISSSTSWNTQNASGFWIERLRTES
;
A
#
# COMPACT_ATOMS: atom_id res chain seq x y z
N LYS A 1 25.31 -14.44 4.86
CA LYS A 1 25.52 -15.18 3.59
C LYS A 1 26.23 -14.22 2.66
N PRO A 2 27.38 -14.57 2.07
CA PRO A 2 28.07 -13.71 1.10
C PRO A 2 27.20 -13.46 -0.13
N SER A 3 27.50 -12.38 -0.87
CA SER A 3 26.88 -12.05 -2.16
C SER A 3 26.99 -13.24 -3.13
N GLY A 4 25.97 -13.48 -3.93
CA GLY A 4 25.98 -14.52 -4.98
C GLY A 4 25.25 -14.02 -6.22
N ALA A 5 25.14 -14.83 -7.28
CA ALA A 5 24.52 -14.42 -8.55
C ALA A 5 23.04 -13.97 -8.43
N GLU A 6 22.37 -14.30 -7.32
CA GLU A 6 20.97 -13.96 -7.05
C GLU A 6 20.79 -12.57 -6.40
N GLY A 7 21.87 -11.93 -5.94
CA GLY A 7 21.82 -10.61 -5.31
C GLY A 7 22.80 -10.41 -4.14
N PRO A 8 22.77 -9.22 -3.52
CA PRO A 8 23.61 -8.91 -2.36
C PRO A 8 23.23 -9.79 -1.16
N GLY A 9 24.23 -10.18 -0.37
CA GLY A 9 24.01 -10.91 0.87
C GLY A 9 23.42 -10.00 1.94
N GLY A 10 22.63 -10.54 2.89
CA GLY A 10 22.02 -9.76 3.98
C GLY A 10 22.99 -9.05 4.93
N SER A 11 24.30 -9.23 4.75
CA SER A 11 25.38 -8.55 5.49
C SER A 11 26.29 -7.72 4.57
N SER A 12 25.88 -7.44 3.34
CA SER A 12 26.65 -6.62 2.39
C SER A 12 26.74 -5.16 2.86
N ARG A 13 27.88 -4.52 2.59
CA ARG A 13 28.07 -3.09 2.82
C ARG A 13 27.25 -2.29 1.81
N ILE A 14 26.71 -1.15 2.26
CA ILE A 14 25.86 -0.26 1.44
C ILE A 14 26.55 1.12 1.39
N ALA A 15 26.58 1.71 0.21
CA ALA A 15 26.97 3.10 0.00
C ALA A 15 25.92 3.79 -0.86
N GLU A 16 25.74 5.11 -0.71
CA GLU A 16 24.84 5.88 -1.55
C GLU A 16 25.37 5.93 -2.99
N LEU A 17 24.45 5.80 -3.96
CA LEU A 17 24.76 5.93 -5.37
C LEU A 17 24.47 7.37 -5.81
N GLY A 18 25.47 8.08 -6.32
CA GLY A 18 25.23 9.37 -6.96
C GLY A 18 24.38 9.17 -8.21
N VAL A 19 23.35 10.00 -8.39
CA VAL A 19 22.43 9.92 -9.53
C VAL A 19 22.22 11.32 -10.10
N GLU A 20 22.51 11.48 -11.38
CA GLU A 20 22.30 12.73 -12.12
C GLU A 20 21.59 12.45 -13.45
N VAL A 21 20.62 13.29 -13.79
CA VAL A 21 20.04 13.32 -15.13
C VAL A 21 20.76 14.42 -15.90
N THR A 22 21.39 14.08 -17.03
CA THR A 22 22.16 15.06 -17.81
C THR A 22 21.27 16.18 -18.34
N ASP A 23 21.88 17.33 -18.62
CA ASP A 23 21.21 18.43 -19.31
C ASP A 23 20.49 17.93 -20.57
N GLY A 24 19.21 18.26 -20.69
CA GLY A 24 18.33 17.79 -21.77
C GLY A 24 17.62 16.45 -21.52
N GLY A 25 17.89 15.75 -20.41
CA GLY A 25 17.11 14.60 -19.95
C GLY A 25 17.32 13.29 -20.72
N SER A 26 18.39 13.19 -21.51
CA SER A 26 18.64 12.04 -22.41
C SER A 26 19.46 10.91 -21.77
N ALA A 27 20.17 11.18 -20.67
CA ALA A 27 20.97 10.16 -19.97
C ALA A 27 20.82 10.27 -18.45
N LEU A 28 20.97 9.12 -17.79
CA LEU A 28 21.07 8.97 -16.35
C LEU A 28 22.52 8.54 -16.03
N VAL A 29 23.26 9.39 -15.33
CA VAL A 29 24.61 9.09 -14.85
C VAL A 29 24.50 8.54 -13.44
N LEU A 30 25.05 7.33 -13.25
CA LEU A 30 25.19 6.70 -11.95
C LEU A 30 26.66 6.79 -11.55
N THR A 31 26.94 7.32 -10.36
CA THR A 31 28.30 7.48 -9.83
C THR A 31 28.45 6.61 -8.59
N PRO A 32 28.96 5.37 -8.73
CA PRO A 32 29.20 4.49 -7.59
C PRO A 32 30.24 5.06 -6.63
N ALA A 33 30.09 4.76 -5.35
CA ALA A 33 31.10 4.98 -4.33
C ALA A 33 32.38 4.19 -4.70
N THR A 34 33.44 4.90 -5.08
CA THR A 34 34.67 4.27 -5.61
C THR A 34 35.37 3.47 -4.53
N GLU A 35 35.35 3.95 -3.30
CA GLU A 35 35.85 3.29 -2.11
C GLU A 35 35.22 1.91 -1.88
N LEU A 36 33.96 1.72 -2.26
CA LEU A 36 33.29 0.43 -2.15
C LEU A 36 33.70 -0.52 -3.29
N LEU A 37 34.00 0.02 -4.48
CA LEU A 37 34.48 -0.78 -5.61
C LEU A 37 35.93 -1.24 -5.42
N THR A 38 36.79 -0.43 -4.81
CA THR A 38 38.24 -0.68 -4.77
C THR A 38 38.76 -1.18 -3.42
N ALA A 39 37.91 -1.36 -2.41
CA ALA A 39 38.37 -1.89 -1.12
C ALA A 39 38.92 -3.31 -1.27
N GLU A 40 39.99 -3.61 -0.54
CA GLU A 40 40.68 -4.91 -0.59
C GLU A 40 39.76 -6.08 -0.19
N ASP A 41 38.75 -5.81 0.63
CA ASP A 41 37.76 -6.76 1.12
C ASP A 41 36.42 -6.70 0.33
N THR A 42 36.42 -6.12 -0.87
CA THR A 42 35.26 -6.15 -1.76
C THR A 42 35.22 -7.45 -2.57
N ASP A 43 34.24 -8.30 -2.23
CA ASP A 43 33.89 -9.47 -3.02
C ASP A 43 32.91 -9.12 -4.15
N TYR A 44 33.28 -9.47 -5.38
CA TYR A 44 32.44 -9.27 -6.57
C TYR A 44 31.48 -10.45 -6.81
N PRO A 45 30.28 -10.21 -7.39
CA PRO A 45 29.79 -8.95 -7.96
C PRO A 45 29.22 -7.94 -6.94
N VAL A 46 29.31 -6.66 -7.28
CA VAL A 46 28.61 -5.55 -6.59
C VAL A 46 27.27 -5.26 -7.26
N TYR A 47 26.28 -4.81 -6.49
CA TYR A 47 24.90 -4.62 -6.96
C TYR A 47 24.46 -3.16 -6.81
N ILE A 48 23.79 -2.65 -7.85
CA ILE A 48 22.98 -1.41 -7.76
C ILE A 48 21.55 -1.86 -7.50
N ASP A 49 21.07 -1.66 -6.28
CA ASP A 49 19.72 -2.04 -5.87
C ASP A 49 18.84 -0.80 -5.69
N PRO A 50 17.95 -0.48 -6.66
CA PRO A 50 17.02 0.64 -6.50
C PRO A 50 16.05 0.35 -5.36
N GLN A 51 16.01 1.26 -4.38
CA GLN A 51 15.10 1.13 -3.24
C GLN A 51 13.67 1.50 -3.65
N TRP A 52 12.78 0.52 -3.63
CA TRP A 52 11.34 0.73 -3.79
C TRP A 52 10.72 1.13 -2.45
N HIS A 53 9.98 2.24 -2.42
CA HIS A 53 9.21 2.62 -1.25
C HIS A 53 7.72 2.38 -1.49
N SER A 54 7.16 1.39 -0.80
CA SER A 54 5.72 1.13 -0.77
C SER A 54 5.16 1.55 0.58
N PRO A 55 4.38 2.65 0.67
CA PRO A 55 3.84 3.09 1.95
C PRO A 55 2.88 2.04 2.48
N ARG A 56 3.05 1.67 3.76
CA ARG A 56 2.06 0.84 4.46
C ARG A 56 0.92 1.72 4.95
N ALA A 57 -0.22 1.09 5.22
CA ALA A 57 -1.33 1.79 5.86
C ALA A 57 -0.90 2.30 7.25
N SER A 58 -1.01 3.60 7.48
CA SER A 58 -0.81 4.25 8.77
C SER A 58 -2.06 4.17 9.66
N ALA A 59 -3.22 3.88 9.07
CA ALA A 59 -4.45 3.54 9.79
C ALA A 59 -5.44 2.80 8.88
N TRP A 60 -6.42 2.14 9.46
CA TRP A 60 -7.50 1.46 8.75
C TRP A 60 -8.78 1.40 9.58
N THR A 61 -9.93 1.20 8.94
CA THR A 61 -11.22 1.02 9.62
C THR A 61 -12.25 0.31 8.75
N MET A 62 -13.23 -0.32 9.40
CA MET A 62 -14.41 -0.90 8.73
C MET A 62 -15.63 -0.06 9.07
N THR A 63 -16.52 0.14 8.11
CA THR A 63 -17.85 0.68 8.37
C THR A 63 -18.91 -0.35 8.03
N SER A 64 -19.89 -0.53 8.93
CA SER A 64 -20.99 -1.48 8.78
C SER A 64 -22.32 -0.73 8.67
N LYS A 65 -23.11 -1.03 7.64
CA LYS A 65 -24.45 -0.48 7.46
C LYS A 65 -25.41 -0.93 8.56
N ALA A 66 -25.29 -2.19 8.99
CA ALA A 66 -26.12 -2.76 10.06
C ALA A 66 -25.83 -2.12 11.42
N PHE A 67 -24.59 -1.65 11.65
CA PHE A 67 -24.15 -1.00 12.88
C PHE A 67 -23.66 0.43 12.63
N PRO A 68 -24.55 1.37 12.26
CA PRO A 68 -24.14 2.57 11.53
C PRO A 68 -23.40 3.63 12.38
N THR A 69 -23.53 3.55 13.71
CA THR A 69 -22.83 4.40 14.67
C THR A 69 -21.58 3.73 15.25
N THR A 70 -21.43 2.41 15.08
CA THR A 70 -20.29 1.66 15.59
C THR A 70 -19.03 1.99 14.82
N ARG A 71 -17.93 2.11 15.56
CA ARG A 71 -16.60 2.42 15.04
C ARG A 71 -15.74 1.17 15.13
N TYR A 72 -15.09 0.83 14.04
CA TYR A 72 -14.18 -0.31 13.96
C TYR A 72 -12.78 0.21 13.62
N TRP A 73 -12.30 1.17 14.40
CA TRP A 73 -11.01 1.82 14.19
C TRP A 73 -9.87 0.82 14.42
N GLN A 74 -8.93 0.75 13.49
CA GLN A 74 -7.88 -0.28 13.47
C GLN A 74 -8.45 -1.69 13.69
N PHE A 75 -9.66 -1.92 13.13
CA PHE A 75 -10.53 -3.09 13.31
C PHE A 75 -10.63 -3.61 14.75
N ASN A 76 -10.58 -2.72 15.75
CA ASN A 76 -10.69 -3.05 17.17
C ASN A 76 -9.71 -4.17 17.62
N GLY A 77 -8.50 -4.19 17.05
CA GLY A 77 -7.44 -5.15 17.37
C GLY A 77 -7.46 -6.44 16.54
N LYS A 78 -8.41 -6.60 15.62
CA LYS A 78 -8.41 -7.72 14.66
C LYS A 78 -7.43 -7.48 13.51
N ALA A 79 -6.91 -8.57 12.95
CA ALA A 79 -6.01 -8.52 11.80
C ALA A 79 -6.75 -8.25 10.47
N ASP A 80 -8.04 -8.60 10.39
CA ASP A 80 -8.86 -8.47 9.19
C ASP A 80 -10.34 -8.18 9.53
N GLU A 81 -11.09 -7.74 8.52
CA GLU A 81 -12.54 -7.57 8.55
C GLU A 81 -13.14 -7.84 7.16
N GLY A 82 -14.45 -8.08 7.12
CA GLY A 82 -15.17 -8.35 5.88
C GLY A 82 -15.41 -7.10 5.01
N LEU A 83 -15.53 -7.31 3.70
CA LEU A 83 -15.87 -6.31 2.68
C LEU A 83 -17.08 -6.79 1.89
N GLY A 84 -17.97 -5.88 1.51
CA GLY A 84 -19.08 -6.16 0.59
C GLY A 84 -20.41 -6.42 1.29
N ASN A 85 -21.35 -7.01 0.55
CA ASN A 85 -22.70 -7.30 1.00
C ASN A 85 -22.79 -8.69 1.65
N CYS A 86 -23.40 -8.72 2.82
CA CYS A 86 -23.55 -9.86 3.72
C CYS A 86 -24.87 -10.65 3.54
N THR A 87 -25.61 -10.45 2.44
CA THR A 87 -26.84 -11.21 2.19
C THR A 87 -26.57 -12.72 2.11
N GLY A 88 -27.23 -13.49 2.97
CA GLY A 88 -27.18 -14.95 2.94
C GLY A 88 -25.95 -15.59 3.59
N TRP A 89 -25.07 -14.80 4.22
CA TRP A 89 -23.93 -15.33 4.99
C TRP A 89 -24.19 -15.22 6.49
N SER A 90 -24.06 -16.33 7.22
CA SER A 90 -24.33 -16.39 8.66
C SER A 90 -23.26 -15.72 9.53
N GLY A 91 -22.07 -15.45 8.98
CA GLY A 91 -20.95 -14.83 9.69
C GLY A 91 -21.07 -13.31 9.87
N CYS A 92 -22.16 -12.69 9.44
CA CYS A 92 -22.44 -11.28 9.66
C CYS A 92 -23.94 -10.99 9.70
N ALA A 93 -24.30 -9.76 10.07
CA ALA A 93 -25.69 -9.32 10.06
C ALA A 93 -26.25 -9.39 8.63
N SER A 94 -27.43 -9.98 8.48
CA SER A 94 -28.07 -10.18 7.17
C SER A 94 -28.27 -8.85 6.46
N GLY A 95 -27.81 -8.77 5.21
CA GLY A 95 -27.88 -7.56 4.40
C GLY A 95 -26.98 -6.41 4.86
N ASP A 96 -26.04 -6.66 5.79
CA ASP A 96 -25.00 -5.69 6.13
C ASP A 96 -24.17 -5.37 4.89
N VAL A 97 -23.70 -4.13 4.81
CA VAL A 97 -22.72 -3.71 3.81
C VAL A 97 -21.51 -3.21 4.58
N LYS A 98 -20.41 -3.92 4.40
CA LYS A 98 -19.12 -3.55 5.00
C LYS A 98 -18.23 -2.87 3.98
N ARG A 99 -17.55 -1.81 4.41
CA ARG A 99 -16.52 -1.12 3.61
C ARG A 99 -15.23 -1.05 4.40
N LEU A 100 -14.12 -1.39 3.76
CA LEU A 100 -12.78 -1.28 4.33
C LEU A 100 -12.14 0.01 3.83
N MET A 101 -11.52 0.76 4.73
CA MET A 101 -10.86 2.01 4.42
C MET A 101 -9.44 1.99 4.99
N TYR A 102 -8.49 2.49 4.22
CA TYR A 102 -7.07 2.52 4.58
C TYR A 102 -6.54 3.94 4.38
N ARG A 103 -5.71 4.39 5.32
CA ARG A 103 -4.98 5.65 5.23
C ARG A 103 -3.51 5.33 5.01
N MET A 104 -2.92 5.89 3.97
CA MET A 104 -1.51 5.71 3.60
C MET A 104 -0.83 7.08 3.57
N ASP A 105 0.38 7.17 4.09
CA ASP A 105 1.19 8.39 3.99
C ASP A 105 1.86 8.44 2.62
N THR A 106 1.51 9.46 1.83
CA THR A 106 2.06 9.67 0.49
C THR A 106 2.97 10.91 0.42
N SER A 107 3.32 11.50 1.56
CA SER A 107 4.14 12.74 1.63
C SER A 107 5.49 12.61 0.94
N ARG A 108 6.09 11.41 0.96
CA ARG A 108 7.35 11.10 0.26
C ARG A 108 7.28 11.27 -1.25
N PHE A 109 6.08 11.24 -1.84
CA PHE A 109 5.88 11.37 -3.28
C PHE A 109 5.51 12.79 -3.72
N VAL A 110 5.51 13.77 -2.82
CA VAL A 110 5.28 15.17 -3.20
C VAL A 110 6.38 15.63 -4.15
N GLY A 111 5.98 16.18 -5.30
CA GLY A 111 6.90 16.64 -6.35
C GLY A 111 7.46 15.54 -7.25
N THR A 112 7.14 14.26 -6.99
CA THR A 112 7.59 13.16 -7.86
C THR A 112 6.60 12.95 -9.02
N ARG A 113 7.12 12.51 -10.17
CA ARG A 113 6.30 12.03 -11.29
C ARG A 113 6.01 10.54 -11.10
N VAL A 114 4.85 10.22 -10.57
CA VAL A 114 4.39 8.83 -10.41
C VAL A 114 3.95 8.28 -11.78
N LEU A 115 4.64 7.25 -12.27
CA LEU A 115 4.34 6.61 -13.55
C LEU A 115 3.22 5.56 -13.43
N SER A 116 3.23 4.81 -12.33
CA SER A 116 2.20 3.82 -11.99
C SER A 116 2.04 3.75 -10.46
N ALA A 117 0.85 3.35 -10.02
CA ALA A 117 0.56 3.07 -8.63
C ALA A 117 -0.39 1.87 -8.56
N GLU A 118 -0.12 0.96 -7.63
CA GLU A 118 -0.94 -0.22 -7.38
C GLU A 118 -1.42 -0.21 -5.94
N PHE A 119 -2.68 -0.57 -5.73
CA PHE A 119 -3.25 -0.76 -4.40
C PHE A 119 -3.49 -2.25 -4.18
N VAL A 120 -2.84 -2.81 -3.16
CA VAL A 120 -2.90 -4.23 -2.86
C VAL A 120 -3.46 -4.45 -1.45
N VAL A 121 -4.49 -5.28 -1.35
CA VAL A 121 -5.04 -5.77 -0.08
C VAL A 121 -5.18 -7.28 -0.18
N ARG A 122 -4.78 -7.98 0.89
CA ARG A 122 -4.86 -9.44 0.94
C ARG A 122 -6.28 -9.89 1.22
N ASN A 123 -6.85 -10.69 0.32
CA ASN A 123 -8.05 -11.48 0.63
C ASN A 123 -7.63 -12.72 1.44
N VAL A 124 -8.18 -12.87 2.64
CA VAL A 124 -7.87 -14.00 3.55
C VAL A 124 -8.92 -15.10 3.48
N HIS A 125 -10.15 -14.76 3.11
CA HIS A 125 -11.29 -15.66 3.01
C HIS A 125 -12.35 -15.02 2.10
N SER A 126 -13.10 -15.84 1.37
CA SER A 126 -14.29 -15.40 0.64
C SER A 126 -15.51 -16.22 1.05
N ALA A 127 -16.62 -15.54 1.36
CA ALA A 127 -17.89 -16.20 1.67
C ALA A 127 -18.54 -16.84 0.43
N GLN A 128 -18.18 -16.36 -0.77
CA GLN A 128 -18.66 -16.87 -2.05
C GLN A 128 -17.48 -16.96 -3.04
N CYS A 129 -17.35 -18.09 -3.75
CA CYS A 129 -16.25 -18.33 -4.71
C CYS A 129 -16.58 -17.84 -6.14
N THR A 130 -17.46 -16.85 -6.26
CA THR A 130 -17.83 -16.21 -7.52
C THR A 130 -17.23 -14.82 -7.61
N ASN A 131 -16.92 -14.37 -8.82
CA ASN A 131 -16.39 -13.01 -9.02
C ASN A 131 -17.44 -11.97 -8.62
N HIS A 132 -17.01 -10.99 -7.84
CA HIS A 132 -17.84 -9.85 -7.43
C HIS A 132 -17.06 -8.56 -7.65
N PRO A 133 -17.69 -7.53 -8.23
CA PRO A 133 -17.01 -6.27 -8.46
C PRO A 133 -16.63 -5.62 -7.12
N VAL A 134 -15.37 -5.23 -7.00
CA VAL A 134 -14.80 -4.45 -5.91
C VAL A 134 -14.42 -3.08 -6.47
N GLU A 135 -14.85 -2.03 -5.80
CA GLU A 135 -14.53 -0.65 -6.17
C GLU A 135 -13.42 -0.09 -5.27
N LEU A 136 -12.45 0.57 -5.89
CA LEU A 136 -11.45 1.38 -5.19
C LEU A 136 -11.84 2.86 -5.30
N TRP A 137 -11.88 3.53 -4.16
CA TRP A 137 -12.26 4.94 -4.06
C TRP A 137 -11.23 5.75 -3.28
N ARG A 138 -11.03 6.99 -3.71
CA ARG A 138 -10.41 8.04 -2.89
C ARG A 138 -11.49 8.70 -2.05
N THR A 139 -11.22 8.83 -0.75
CA THR A 139 -12.13 9.44 0.23
C THR A 139 -11.43 10.56 1.00
N LYS A 140 -12.20 11.31 1.80
CA LYS A 140 -11.65 12.17 2.86
C LYS A 140 -10.90 11.32 3.89
N ALA A 141 -10.03 11.97 4.67
CA ALA A 141 -9.27 11.31 5.72
C ALA A 141 -10.19 10.59 6.73
N ILE A 142 -9.87 9.33 7.02
CA ILE A 142 -10.49 8.56 8.09
C ILE A 142 -9.84 8.89 9.45
N SER A 143 -10.60 8.65 10.53
CA SER A 143 -10.14 8.78 11.91
C SER A 143 -10.83 7.75 12.81
N SER A 144 -10.49 7.74 14.10
CA SER A 144 -11.17 6.91 15.09
C SER A 144 -12.66 7.20 15.25
N SER A 145 -13.14 8.34 14.74
CA SER A 145 -14.57 8.67 14.72
C SER A 145 -15.31 8.15 13.49
N THR A 146 -14.61 7.57 12.50
CA THR A 146 -15.22 7.08 11.26
C THR A 146 -16.17 5.92 11.54
N SER A 147 -17.43 6.09 11.15
CA SER A 147 -18.49 5.07 11.14
C SER A 147 -19.24 5.12 9.80
N TRP A 148 -20.22 4.22 9.62
CA TRP A 148 -21.09 4.25 8.44
C TRP A 148 -21.80 5.60 8.27
N ASN A 149 -22.30 6.18 9.36
CA ASN A 149 -22.98 7.48 9.28
C ASN A 149 -22.03 8.60 8.86
N THR A 150 -20.82 8.65 9.41
CA THR A 150 -19.87 9.73 9.07
C THR A 150 -19.37 9.61 7.63
N GLN A 151 -19.22 8.39 7.09
CA GLN A 151 -18.79 8.22 5.69
C GLN A 151 -19.89 8.55 4.67
N ASN A 152 -21.15 8.69 5.11
CA ASN A 152 -22.23 9.20 4.25
C ASN A 152 -22.27 10.73 4.19
N ALA A 153 -21.40 11.43 4.93
CA ALA A 153 -21.32 12.88 4.87
C ALA A 153 -20.97 13.35 3.45
N SER A 154 -21.53 14.49 3.05
CA SER A 154 -21.31 15.06 1.73
C SER A 154 -19.81 15.25 1.43
N GLY A 155 -19.41 14.79 0.25
CA GLY A 155 -18.03 14.83 -0.22
C GLY A 155 -17.06 13.93 0.54
N PHE A 156 -17.53 12.98 1.36
CA PHE A 156 -16.63 11.97 1.94
C PHE A 156 -16.02 11.09 0.84
N TRP A 157 -16.83 10.65 -0.12
CA TRP A 157 -16.40 9.95 -1.32
C TRP A 157 -16.02 10.99 -2.37
N ILE A 158 -14.75 11.04 -2.75
CA ILE A 158 -14.20 12.08 -3.62
C ILE A 158 -14.21 11.59 -5.07
N GLU A 159 -13.70 10.39 -5.29
CA GLU A 159 -13.47 9.86 -6.64
C GLU A 159 -13.41 8.34 -6.64
N ARG A 160 -14.09 7.72 -7.60
CA ARG A 160 -13.92 6.30 -7.88
C ARG A 160 -12.72 6.11 -8.79
N LEU A 161 -11.69 5.45 -8.30
CA LEU A 161 -10.43 5.25 -9.01
C LEU A 161 -10.52 4.06 -9.97
N ARG A 162 -11.19 2.98 -9.54
CA ARG A 162 -11.22 1.71 -10.29
C ARG A 162 -12.36 0.79 -9.84
N THR A 163 -12.76 -0.12 -10.71
CA THR A 163 -13.60 -1.28 -10.40
C THR A 163 -12.92 -2.51 -11.00
N GLU A 164 -12.71 -3.55 -10.19
CA GLU A 164 -12.12 -4.85 -10.59
C GLU A 164 -13.03 -5.98 -10.11
N SER A 165 -12.92 -7.19 -10.68
CA SER A 165 -13.76 -8.35 -10.32
C SER A 165 -13.02 -9.67 -10.39
#